data_AF-A0A2K1FR56-F1
#
_entry.id   AF-A0A2K1FR56-F1
#
_cell.length_a   1.000
_cell.length_b   1.000
_cell.length_c   1.000
_cell.angle_alpha   90.00
_cell.angle_beta   90.00
_cell.angle_gamma   90.00
#
_symmetry.space_group_name_H-M   'P 1'
#
loop_
_entity.id
_entity.type
_entity.pdbx_description
1 polymer ?
#
loop_
_entity_poly.entity_id
_entity_poly.type
_entity_poly.pdbx_seq_one_letter_code
_entity_poly.pdbx_strand_id
1 'polypeptide(L)'
;MARIVELVVTTSGTPMDSPSDWRQALDEANSSCFSEWPLGARLHDLTAYALYGIVLDGSEDTEERALHLEELVTEAEAFATQAPFTAWGLASNRWALDTGRPVEPAALAEFGGVSGGRIRNMMSGTNRVFTAQDGRIPAVEALTWLATGKEFWTSIWREQPLPQYGNRSRPPLEQALFVPVARDALVFHPGLRRGAGYTIGPKGEEEQIADFAKALGKLQSMPVPYWRRPNAQGNWSIVSGIRPAPNTSVTNRHLTVQPTPPREVAIRGGAVRVWNRRSPHNGSRSRLCDHARRAGAR
;
A
#
# COMPACT_ATOMS: atom_id res chain seq x y z
N MET A 1 36.45 19.41 0.44
CA MET A 1 35.66 20.36 1.24
C MET A 1 35.03 21.47 0.42
N ALA A 2 35.78 22.38 -0.23
CA ALA A 2 35.16 23.52 -0.96
C ALA A 2 34.09 23.14 -2.02
N ARG A 3 34.33 22.11 -2.84
CA ARG A 3 33.33 21.60 -3.81
C ARG A 3 32.13 20.88 -3.19
N ILE A 4 32.32 20.28 -2.02
CA ILE A 4 31.26 19.59 -1.27
C ILE A 4 30.29 20.64 -0.72
N VAL A 5 30.86 21.71 -0.15
CA VAL A 5 30.14 22.87 0.36
C VAL A 5 29.33 23.58 -0.72
N GLU A 6 29.92 23.82 -1.90
CA GLU A 6 29.26 24.53 -3.01
C GLU A 6 27.99 23.80 -3.52
N LEU A 7 28.02 22.47 -3.57
CA LEU A 7 26.93 21.62 -4.06
C LEU A 7 25.77 21.50 -3.06
N VAL A 8 26.08 21.44 -1.76
CA VAL A 8 25.07 21.47 -0.69
C VAL A 8 24.30 22.80 -0.72
N VAL A 9 25.01 23.92 -0.86
CA VAL A 9 24.42 25.27 -0.95
C VAL A 9 23.50 25.43 -2.17
N THR A 10 23.86 24.87 -3.32
CA THR A 10 23.02 24.98 -4.53
C THR A 10 21.72 24.19 -4.41
N THR A 11 21.71 23.13 -3.60
CA THR A 11 20.58 22.20 -3.50
C THR A 11 19.63 22.57 -2.36
N SER A 12 20.12 23.11 -1.25
CA SER A 12 19.31 23.53 -0.10
C SER A 12 18.72 24.94 -0.24
N GLY A 13 19.34 25.82 -1.04
CA GLY A 13 18.91 27.21 -1.21
C GLY A 13 19.28 28.12 -0.03
N THR A 14 19.99 27.61 0.98
CA THR A 14 20.42 28.36 2.16
C THR A 14 21.80 28.98 1.92
N PRO A 15 21.99 30.31 2.06
CA PRO A 15 23.31 30.92 1.98
C PRO A 15 24.17 30.46 3.17
N MET A 16 25.41 30.05 2.90
CA MET A 16 26.41 29.74 3.93
C MET A 16 27.38 30.91 4.08
N ASP A 17 27.56 31.39 5.31
CA ASP A 17 28.49 32.49 5.62
C ASP A 17 29.95 32.01 5.81
N SER A 18 30.15 30.75 6.23
CA SER A 18 31.47 30.13 6.39
C SER A 18 31.52 28.66 5.93
N PRO A 19 32.66 28.15 5.40
CA PRO A 19 32.84 26.74 5.05
C PRO A 19 32.70 25.75 6.21
N SER A 20 32.71 26.21 7.46
CA SER A 20 32.43 25.39 8.65
C SER A 20 30.95 25.07 8.84
N ASP A 21 30.06 25.83 8.20
CA ASP A 21 28.63 25.84 8.49
C ASP A 21 27.87 24.75 7.72
N TRP A 22 28.60 23.95 6.93
CA TRP A 22 28.04 22.88 6.11
C TRP A 22 27.28 21.84 6.93
N ARG A 23 27.69 21.59 8.19
CA ARG A 23 26.95 20.68 9.09
C ARG A 23 25.57 21.19 9.40
N GLN A 24 25.46 22.48 9.71
CA GLN A 24 24.19 23.13 10.00
C GLN A 24 23.32 23.22 8.75
N ALA A 25 23.90 23.58 7.60
CA ALA A 25 23.17 23.62 6.33
C ALA A 25 22.63 22.24 5.90
N LEU A 26 23.36 21.17 6.19
CA LEU A 26 22.96 19.80 5.89
C LEU A 26 21.87 19.30 6.86
N ASP A 27 21.98 19.62 8.15
CA ASP A 27 20.97 19.32 9.17
C ASP A 27 19.65 20.09 8.91
N GLU A 28 19.73 21.36 8.49
CA GLU A 28 18.56 22.13 8.08
C GLU A 28 17.90 21.54 6.81
N ALA A 29 18.68 20.99 5.87
CA ALA A 29 18.14 20.30 4.69
C ALA A 29 17.39 18.99 5.03
N ASN A 30 17.74 18.34 6.16
CA ASN A 30 17.05 17.17 6.71
C ASN A 30 15.59 17.51 7.12
N SER A 31 15.30 18.79 7.38
CA SER A 31 14.04 19.24 8.01
C SER A 31 12.83 19.38 7.08
N SER A 32 12.95 19.02 5.80
CA SER A 32 11.91 19.21 4.78
C SER A 32 11.10 17.93 4.51
N CYS A 33 11.36 17.23 3.41
CA CYS A 33 10.66 16.00 3.03
C CYS A 33 11.25 14.72 3.65
N PHE A 34 12.47 14.81 4.18
CA PHE A 34 13.21 13.66 4.72
C PHE A 34 12.87 13.39 6.20
N SER A 35 12.46 14.41 6.97
CA SER A 35 12.13 14.30 8.39
C SER A 35 10.75 13.69 8.69
N GLU A 36 9.79 13.80 7.76
CA GLU A 36 8.42 13.30 7.95
C GLU A 36 8.36 11.77 7.92
N TRP A 37 9.28 11.12 7.21
CA TRP A 37 9.31 9.65 7.04
C TRP A 37 10.59 9.06 7.65
N PRO A 38 10.50 7.98 8.46
CA PRO A 38 11.69 7.31 9.02
C PRO A 38 12.72 6.88 7.96
N LEU A 39 12.27 6.59 6.73
CA LEU A 39 13.15 6.26 5.61
C LEU A 39 13.84 7.49 5.00
N GLY A 40 13.24 8.68 5.11
CA GLY A 40 13.76 9.90 4.51
C GLY A 40 15.09 10.31 5.13
N ALA A 41 15.17 10.40 6.45
CA ALA A 41 16.41 10.70 7.17
C ALA A 41 17.54 9.70 6.81
N ARG A 42 17.22 8.41 6.74
CA ARG A 42 18.17 7.36 6.35
C ARG A 42 18.69 7.51 4.92
N LEU A 43 17.82 7.88 3.98
CA LEU A 43 18.23 8.16 2.59
C LEU A 43 19.08 9.42 2.49
N HIS A 44 18.82 10.43 3.33
CA HIS A 44 19.64 11.62 3.43
C HIS A 44 21.07 11.27 3.91
N ASP A 45 21.19 10.49 4.99
CA ASP A 45 22.48 10.05 5.55
C ASP A 45 23.27 9.21 4.54
N LEU A 46 22.60 8.27 3.86
CA LEU A 46 23.20 7.49 2.78
C LEU A 46 23.65 8.36 1.60
N THR A 47 22.90 9.40 1.27
CA THR A 47 23.29 10.34 0.20
C THR A 47 24.51 11.14 0.61
N ALA A 48 24.57 11.60 1.86
CA ALA A 48 25.73 12.29 2.42
C ALA A 48 26.99 11.39 2.39
N TYR A 49 26.84 10.11 2.72
CA TYR A 49 27.93 9.14 2.61
C TYR A 49 28.31 8.88 1.15
N ALA A 50 27.36 8.59 0.27
CA ALA A 50 27.64 8.20 -1.12
C ALA A 50 28.26 9.33 -1.94
N LEU A 51 27.81 10.58 -1.77
CA LEU A 51 28.29 11.72 -2.55
C LEU A 51 29.50 12.41 -1.91
N TYR A 52 29.58 12.44 -0.57
CA TYR A 52 30.55 13.25 0.15
C TYR A 52 31.46 12.45 1.10
N GLY A 53 31.17 11.17 1.35
CA GLY A 53 31.93 10.33 2.27
C GLY A 53 31.75 10.70 3.74
N ILE A 54 30.61 11.31 4.09
CA ILE A 54 30.34 11.86 5.42
C ILE A 54 29.29 11.00 6.14
N VAL A 55 29.52 10.74 7.43
CA VAL A 55 28.57 10.08 8.34
C VAL A 55 28.01 11.11 9.31
N LEU A 56 26.68 11.12 9.49
CA LEU A 56 25.96 12.14 10.26
C LEU A 56 25.46 11.64 11.63
N ASP A 57 25.96 10.49 12.10
CA ASP A 57 25.57 9.88 13.37
C ASP A 57 26.06 10.62 14.63
N GLY A 58 26.96 11.59 14.46
CA GLY A 58 27.55 12.35 15.55
C GLY A 58 28.58 11.60 16.39
N SER A 59 28.89 10.33 16.09
CA SER A 59 29.92 9.57 16.79
C SER A 59 31.31 10.10 16.41
N GLU A 60 32.26 10.10 17.33
CA GLU A 60 33.69 10.35 17.05
C GLU A 60 34.46 9.04 16.81
N ASP A 61 33.86 7.90 17.14
CA ASP A 61 34.47 6.57 16.97
C ASP A 61 34.32 6.09 15.51
N THR A 62 35.41 5.56 14.97
CA THR A 62 35.43 5.02 13.61
C THR A 62 34.73 3.66 13.52
N GLU A 63 34.79 2.85 14.57
CA GLU A 63 34.11 1.54 14.59
C GLU A 63 32.59 1.71 14.66
N GLU A 64 32.11 2.63 15.49
CA GLU A 64 30.68 2.96 15.58
C GLU A 64 30.11 3.49 14.26
N ARG A 65 30.83 4.41 13.60
CA ARG A 65 30.44 4.91 12.26
C ARG A 65 30.39 3.81 11.21
N ALA A 66 31.32 2.85 11.27
CA ALA A 66 31.34 1.73 10.33
C ALA A 66 30.12 0.82 10.51
N LEU A 67 29.77 0.50 11.77
CA LEU A 67 28.59 -0.30 12.10
C LEU A 67 27.31 0.42 11.67
N HIS A 68 27.21 1.72 11.93
CA HIS A 68 26.06 2.52 11.53
C HIS A 68 25.88 2.57 10.00
N LEU A 69 26.96 2.75 9.24
CA LEU A 69 26.92 2.69 7.78
C LEU A 69 26.50 1.31 7.26
N GLU A 70 27.02 0.23 7.85
CA GLU A 70 26.64 -1.14 7.48
C GLU A 70 25.13 -1.39 7.70
N GLU A 71 24.59 -0.90 8.81
CA GLU A 71 23.15 -0.95 9.10
C GLU A 71 22.35 -0.17 8.07
N LEU A 72 22.71 1.10 7.81
CA LEU A 72 22.03 1.95 6.82
C LEU A 72 22.03 1.32 5.42
N VAL A 73 23.17 0.80 4.96
CA VAL A 73 23.27 0.16 3.64
C VAL A 73 22.41 -1.10 3.58
N THR A 74 22.48 -1.96 4.61
CA THR A 74 21.71 -3.20 4.66
C THR A 74 20.20 -2.94 4.61
N GLU A 75 19.73 -1.95 5.36
CA GLU A 75 18.32 -1.55 5.33
C GLU A 75 17.90 -0.98 3.97
N ALA A 76 18.75 -0.17 3.33
CA ALA A 76 18.46 0.40 2.02
C ALA A 76 18.41 -0.67 0.92
N GLU A 77 19.27 -1.68 0.97
CA GLU A 77 19.21 -2.83 0.05
C GLU A 77 17.93 -3.65 0.26
N ALA A 78 17.53 -3.87 1.51
CA ALA A 78 16.28 -4.55 1.84
C ALA A 78 15.06 -3.76 1.35
N PHE A 79 15.08 -2.42 1.47
CA PHE A 79 14.05 -1.55 0.91
C PHE A 79 14.04 -1.59 -0.61
N ALA A 80 15.20 -1.46 -1.26
CA ALA A 80 15.33 -1.47 -2.72
C ALA A 80 14.77 -2.76 -3.35
N THR A 81 14.92 -3.89 -2.67
CA THR A 81 14.35 -5.19 -3.09
C THR A 81 12.82 -5.20 -3.05
N GLN A 82 12.21 -4.42 -2.15
CA GLN A 82 10.76 -4.33 -1.98
C GLN A 82 10.15 -3.15 -2.75
N ALA A 83 10.96 -2.14 -3.06
CA ALA A 83 10.53 -0.92 -3.70
C ALA A 83 10.22 -1.18 -5.18
N PRO A 84 9.02 -0.83 -5.66
CA PRO A 84 8.67 -0.98 -7.06
C PRO A 84 9.25 0.20 -7.87
N PHE A 85 10.58 0.38 -7.90
CA PHE A 85 11.22 1.49 -8.61
C PHE A 85 10.88 1.51 -10.11
N THR A 86 10.63 0.33 -10.69
CA THR A 86 10.10 0.18 -12.06
C THR A 86 8.72 0.84 -12.23
N ALA A 87 7.90 0.86 -11.19
CA ALA A 87 6.57 1.48 -11.22
C ALA A 87 6.62 3.00 -11.38
N TRP A 88 7.70 3.68 -10.96
CA TRP A 88 7.86 5.12 -11.23
C TRP A 88 8.03 5.41 -12.71
N GLY A 89 8.90 4.65 -13.39
CA GLY A 89 9.08 4.76 -14.84
C GLY A 89 7.77 4.47 -15.59
N LEU A 90 7.03 3.45 -15.15
CA LEU A 90 5.71 3.12 -15.70
C LEU A 90 4.68 4.21 -15.43
N ALA A 91 4.61 4.78 -14.23
CA ALA A 91 3.67 5.85 -13.90
C ALA A 91 3.94 7.11 -14.73
N SER A 92 5.21 7.48 -14.92
CA SER A 92 5.60 8.60 -15.78
C SER A 92 5.17 8.40 -17.24
N ASN A 93 5.41 7.20 -17.79
CA ASN A 93 4.99 6.85 -19.14
C ASN A 93 3.46 6.73 -19.27
N ARG A 94 2.77 6.31 -18.21
CA ARG A 94 1.31 6.28 -18.17
C ARG A 94 0.73 7.69 -18.21
N TRP A 95 1.30 8.60 -17.44
CA TRP A 95 0.96 10.02 -17.51
C TRP A 95 1.26 10.63 -18.88
N ALA A 96 2.35 10.20 -19.54
CA ALA A 96 2.65 10.60 -20.91
C ALA A 96 1.56 10.13 -21.90
N LEU A 97 1.07 8.89 -21.82
CA LEU A 97 -0.09 8.43 -22.60
C LEU A 97 -1.31 9.33 -22.38
N ASP A 98 -1.66 9.59 -21.12
CA ASP A 98 -2.86 10.34 -20.73
C ASP A 98 -2.79 11.85 -21.11
N THR A 99 -1.59 12.36 -21.38
CA THR A 99 -1.33 13.77 -21.75
C THR A 99 -0.90 13.95 -23.20
N GLY A 100 -0.88 12.88 -24.00
CA GLY A 100 -0.50 12.94 -25.41
C GLY A 100 1.00 13.06 -25.68
N ARG A 101 1.86 12.76 -24.70
CA ARG A 101 3.32 12.85 -24.83
C ARG A 101 3.94 11.52 -25.29
N PRO A 102 5.03 11.53 -26.06
CA PRO A 102 5.67 10.30 -26.51
C PRO A 102 6.11 9.38 -25.36
N VAL A 103 5.94 8.09 -25.54
CA VAL A 103 6.20 7.05 -24.53
C VAL A 103 7.37 6.15 -24.88
N GLU A 104 8.00 5.61 -23.86
CA GLU A 104 9.14 4.72 -24.04
C GLU A 104 8.72 3.32 -24.49
N PRO A 105 9.49 2.68 -25.40
CA PRO A 105 9.15 1.36 -25.92
C PRO A 105 9.06 0.27 -24.85
N ALA A 106 9.92 0.36 -23.81
CA ALA A 106 9.92 -0.58 -22.71
C ALA A 106 8.63 -0.48 -21.88
N ALA A 107 8.18 0.74 -21.56
CA ALA A 107 6.93 0.95 -20.85
C ALA A 107 5.70 0.49 -21.67
N LEU A 108 5.72 0.73 -22.99
CA LEU A 108 4.64 0.24 -23.86
C LEU A 108 4.58 -1.29 -23.92
N ALA A 109 5.73 -1.97 -23.84
CA ALA A 109 5.80 -3.42 -23.78
C ALA A 109 5.10 -3.96 -22.53
N GLU A 110 5.35 -3.35 -21.37
CA GLU A 110 4.68 -3.66 -20.10
C GLU A 110 3.17 -3.39 -20.17
N PHE A 111 2.75 -2.24 -20.71
CA PHE A 111 1.32 -1.92 -20.85
C PHE A 111 0.55 -2.88 -21.76
N GLY A 112 1.22 -3.41 -22.78
CA GLY A 112 0.62 -4.32 -23.75
C GLY A 112 0.83 -5.80 -23.46
N GLY A 113 1.54 -6.15 -22.38
CA GLY A 113 1.80 -7.56 -22.04
C GLY A 113 2.69 -8.28 -23.05
N VAL A 114 3.63 -7.57 -23.69
CA VAL A 114 4.48 -8.12 -24.74
C VAL A 114 5.96 -7.89 -24.44
N SER A 115 6.85 -8.62 -25.13
CA SER A 115 8.29 -8.39 -24.99
C SER A 115 8.71 -7.05 -25.60
N GLY A 116 9.69 -6.38 -24.98
CA GLY A 116 10.29 -5.17 -25.54
C GLY A 116 10.94 -5.39 -26.93
N GLY A 117 11.37 -6.62 -27.23
CA GLY A 117 11.80 -7.01 -28.58
C GLY A 117 10.69 -6.87 -29.62
N ARG A 118 9.46 -7.27 -29.28
CA ARG A 118 8.29 -7.13 -30.16
C ARG A 118 8.00 -5.66 -30.46
N ILE A 119 8.00 -4.80 -29.44
CA ILE A 119 7.78 -3.36 -29.64
C ILE A 119 8.87 -2.75 -30.54
N ARG A 120 10.15 -3.08 -30.33
CA ARG A 120 11.24 -2.61 -31.20
C ARG A 120 11.10 -3.08 -32.66
N ASN A 121 10.63 -4.30 -32.88
CA ASN A 121 10.32 -4.79 -34.23
C ASN A 121 9.13 -4.05 -34.85
N MET A 122 8.18 -3.59 -34.05
CA MET A 122 7.06 -2.76 -34.52
C MET A 122 7.46 -1.31 -34.80
N MET A 123 8.59 -0.85 -34.26
CA MET A 123 9.16 0.48 -34.55
C MET A 123 10.09 0.48 -35.78
N SER A 124 10.56 -0.69 -36.24
CA SER A 124 11.61 -0.81 -37.25
C SER A 124 11.23 -1.77 -38.37
N GLY A 125 11.79 -1.56 -39.57
CA GLY A 125 11.55 -2.42 -40.74
C GLY A 125 10.35 -2.02 -41.61
N THR A 126 10.11 -2.82 -42.65
CA THR A 126 9.17 -2.50 -43.73
C THR A 126 7.70 -2.49 -43.29
N ASN A 127 7.37 -3.23 -42.22
CA ASN A 127 5.99 -3.35 -41.71
C ASN A 127 5.85 -2.68 -40.32
N ARG A 128 6.51 -1.53 -40.14
CA ARG A 128 6.45 -0.77 -38.89
C ARG A 128 5.03 -0.30 -38.59
N VAL A 129 4.66 -0.39 -37.32
CA VAL A 129 3.38 0.08 -36.78
C VAL A 129 3.53 1.44 -36.11
N PHE A 130 4.72 1.75 -35.58
CA PHE A 130 4.97 2.99 -34.85
C PHE A 130 5.92 3.94 -35.60
N THR A 131 5.58 5.23 -35.60
CA THR A 131 6.41 6.32 -36.09
C THR A 131 7.31 6.79 -34.94
N ALA A 132 8.47 6.17 -34.79
CA ALA A 132 9.41 6.55 -33.75
C ALA A 132 9.78 8.05 -33.84
N GLN A 133 9.53 8.80 -32.77
CA GLN A 133 9.94 10.19 -32.59
C GLN A 133 10.98 10.21 -31.48
N ASP A 134 12.23 10.55 -31.81
CA ASP A 134 13.35 10.58 -30.86
C ASP A 134 13.51 9.28 -30.05
N GLY A 135 13.27 8.13 -30.69
CA GLY A 135 13.33 6.81 -30.05
C GLY A 135 12.12 6.46 -29.17
N ARG A 136 11.09 7.31 -29.16
CA ARG A 136 9.83 7.13 -28.42
C ARG A 136 8.65 6.94 -29.37
N ILE A 137 7.54 6.44 -28.84
CA ILE A 137 6.32 6.14 -29.60
C ILE A 137 5.28 7.24 -29.31
N PRO A 138 4.70 7.88 -30.34
CA PRO A 138 3.64 8.87 -30.14
C PRO A 138 2.46 8.28 -29.35
N ALA A 139 1.94 9.04 -28.38
CA ALA A 139 0.87 8.57 -27.50
C ALA A 139 -0.38 8.10 -28.25
N VAL A 140 -0.74 8.78 -29.34
CA VAL A 140 -1.93 8.46 -30.15
C VAL A 140 -1.80 7.07 -30.78
N GLU A 141 -0.63 6.76 -31.35
CA GLU A 141 -0.36 5.45 -31.95
C GLU A 141 -0.29 4.36 -30.87
N ALA A 142 0.35 4.65 -29.74
CA ALA A 142 0.41 3.74 -28.60
C ALA A 142 -0.98 3.42 -28.05
N LEU A 143 -1.85 4.43 -27.84
CA LEU A 143 -3.22 4.24 -27.37
C LEU A 143 -4.07 3.49 -28.37
N THR A 144 -3.93 3.79 -29.67
CA THR A 144 -4.66 3.06 -30.73
C THR A 144 -4.28 1.58 -30.73
N TRP A 145 -2.99 1.29 -30.57
CA TRP A 145 -2.51 -0.08 -30.47
C TRP A 145 -2.99 -0.77 -29.18
N LEU A 146 -2.86 -0.10 -28.03
CA LEU A 146 -3.29 -0.64 -26.73
C LEU A 146 -4.80 -0.89 -26.65
N ALA A 147 -5.61 -0.08 -27.34
CA ALA A 147 -7.06 -0.29 -27.43
C ALA A 147 -7.45 -1.60 -28.11
N THR A 148 -6.56 -2.20 -28.91
CA THR A 148 -6.75 -3.54 -29.49
C THR A 148 -6.33 -4.67 -28.54
N GLY A 149 -5.59 -4.35 -27.48
CA GLY A 149 -5.05 -5.30 -26.52
C GLY A 149 -6.06 -5.71 -25.44
N LYS A 150 -5.87 -6.90 -24.86
CA LYS A 150 -6.73 -7.41 -23.76
C LYS A 150 -6.24 -7.01 -22.36
N GLU A 151 -4.98 -6.61 -22.22
CA GLU A 151 -4.35 -6.39 -20.91
C GLU A 151 -4.31 -4.92 -20.48
N PHE A 152 -4.60 -3.99 -21.40
CA PHE A 152 -4.53 -2.57 -21.11
C PHE A 152 -5.85 -2.03 -20.57
N TRP A 153 -5.79 -1.44 -19.38
CA TRP A 153 -6.90 -0.74 -18.75
C TRP A 153 -6.78 0.75 -18.98
N THR A 154 -7.81 1.40 -19.52
CA THR A 154 -7.85 2.85 -19.71
C THR A 154 -7.85 3.59 -18.37
N SER A 155 -7.22 4.75 -18.32
CA SER A 155 -7.16 5.58 -17.11
C SER A 155 -8.54 6.14 -16.75
N ILE A 156 -8.98 5.89 -15.51
CA ILE A 156 -10.27 6.40 -14.98
C ILE A 156 -10.10 7.53 -13.96
N TRP A 157 -8.88 8.04 -13.73
CA TRP A 157 -8.61 9.04 -12.67
C TRP A 157 -9.39 10.36 -12.85
N ARG A 158 -9.80 10.69 -14.08
CA ARG A 158 -10.67 11.86 -14.38
C ARG A 158 -12.11 11.65 -13.95
N GLU A 159 -12.55 10.40 -13.93
CA GLU A 159 -13.92 9.99 -13.66
C GLU A 159 -14.08 9.37 -12.27
N GLN A 160 -12.97 9.11 -11.57
CA GLN A 160 -12.93 8.49 -10.25
C GLN A 160 -13.66 9.39 -9.24
N PRO A 161 -14.90 9.08 -8.84
CA PRO A 161 -15.56 9.87 -7.83
C PRO A 161 -14.86 9.59 -6.51
N LEU A 162 -14.45 10.65 -5.80
CA LEU A 162 -14.05 10.49 -4.41
C LEU A 162 -15.22 9.86 -3.64
N PRO A 163 -14.99 8.82 -2.82
CA PRO A 163 -16.03 8.31 -1.96
C PRO A 163 -16.51 9.49 -1.09
N GLN A 164 -17.76 9.89 -1.25
CA GLN A 164 -18.34 10.99 -0.49
C GLN A 164 -18.59 10.52 0.94
N TYR A 165 -17.53 10.47 1.75
CA TYR A 165 -17.66 10.30 3.19
C TYR A 165 -18.24 11.59 3.77
N GLY A 166 -19.55 11.56 4.08
CA GLY A 166 -20.22 12.56 4.91
C GLY A 166 -19.92 14.01 4.55
N ASN A 167 -20.40 14.47 3.40
CA ASN A 167 -20.38 15.90 3.08
C ASN A 167 -21.08 16.70 4.20
N ARG A 168 -20.33 17.53 4.95
CA ARG A 168 -20.85 18.41 6.01
C ARG A 168 -21.84 19.45 5.47
N SER A 169 -21.90 19.64 4.15
CA SER A 169 -22.85 20.52 3.45
C SER A 169 -24.13 19.82 3.04
N ARG A 170 -24.35 18.55 3.41
CA ARG A 170 -25.64 17.90 3.19
C ARG A 170 -26.67 18.60 4.10
N PRO A 171 -27.85 19.00 3.59
CA PRO A 171 -28.90 19.50 4.45
C PRO A 171 -29.19 18.47 5.55
N PRO A 172 -29.49 18.91 6.79
CA PRO A 172 -29.91 18.01 7.85
C PRO A 172 -30.98 17.04 7.33
N LEU A 173 -30.91 15.79 7.75
CA LEU A 173 -31.94 14.82 7.38
C LEU A 173 -33.29 15.36 7.84
N GLU A 174 -34.17 15.70 6.89
CA GLU A 174 -35.52 16.18 7.21
C GLU A 174 -36.32 15.13 7.98
N GLN A 175 -36.01 13.85 7.74
CA GLN A 175 -36.61 12.71 8.41
C GLN A 175 -35.57 11.64 8.73
N ALA A 176 -35.38 11.36 10.01
CA ALA A 176 -34.59 10.21 10.45
C ALA A 176 -35.39 8.93 10.20
N LEU A 177 -34.96 8.11 9.24
CA LEU A 177 -35.54 6.78 9.00
C LEU A 177 -34.85 5.76 9.89
N PHE A 178 -35.60 5.14 10.80
CA PHE A 178 -35.09 4.05 11.62
C PHE A 178 -35.12 2.75 10.83
N VAL A 179 -33.95 2.21 10.52
CA VAL A 179 -33.84 0.90 9.85
C VAL A 179 -33.70 -0.19 10.92
N PRO A 180 -34.60 -1.20 10.95
CA PRO A 180 -34.48 -2.32 11.87
C PRO A 180 -33.16 -3.07 11.72
N VAL A 181 -32.55 -3.40 12.85
CA VAL A 181 -31.31 -4.18 12.93
C VAL A 181 -31.61 -5.48 13.67
N ALA A 182 -31.23 -6.62 13.10
CA ALA A 182 -31.36 -7.90 13.77
C ALA A 182 -30.27 -8.08 14.85
N ARG A 183 -30.39 -9.13 15.67
CA ARG A 183 -29.43 -9.41 16.76
C ARG A 183 -27.98 -9.57 16.30
N ASP A 184 -27.77 -10.03 15.07
CA ASP A 184 -26.45 -10.22 14.46
C ASP A 184 -25.96 -8.99 13.68
N ALA A 185 -26.47 -7.80 14.01
CA ALA A 185 -26.11 -6.51 13.42
C ALA A 185 -26.44 -6.34 11.92
N LEU A 186 -27.09 -7.32 11.30
CA LEU A 186 -27.55 -7.19 9.92
C LEU A 186 -28.84 -6.36 9.85
N VAL A 187 -28.86 -5.42 8.91
CA VAL A 187 -29.92 -4.44 8.73
C VAL A 187 -30.95 -4.88 7.69
N PHE A 188 -32.16 -4.34 7.75
CA PHE A 188 -33.09 -4.43 6.62
C PHE A 188 -32.61 -3.51 5.47
N HIS A 189 -32.23 -4.08 4.32
CA HIS A 189 -31.71 -3.33 3.18
C HIS A 189 -32.37 -3.75 1.84
N PRO A 190 -32.26 -2.93 0.77
CA PRO A 190 -32.95 -3.19 -0.50
C PRO A 190 -32.61 -4.53 -1.16
N GLY A 191 -31.44 -5.09 -0.87
CA GLY A 191 -30.97 -6.39 -1.38
C GLY A 191 -31.67 -7.62 -0.79
N LEU A 192 -32.55 -7.44 0.20
CA LEU A 192 -33.36 -8.53 0.77
C LEU A 192 -34.62 -8.86 -0.05
N ARG A 193 -34.81 -8.22 -1.19
CA ARG A 193 -35.96 -8.48 -2.09
C ARG A 193 -35.85 -9.87 -2.70
N ARG A 194 -36.93 -10.65 -2.64
CA ARG A 194 -37.00 -11.98 -3.28
C ARG A 194 -38.32 -12.16 -4.04
N GLY A 195 -38.22 -12.50 -5.32
CA GLY A 195 -39.38 -12.64 -6.19
C GLY A 195 -40.18 -11.35 -6.29
N ALA A 196 -41.46 -11.38 -5.92
CA ALA A 196 -42.38 -10.25 -6.03
C ALA A 196 -42.15 -9.12 -5.00
N GLY A 197 -41.37 -9.32 -3.94
CA GLY A 197 -41.16 -8.27 -2.93
C GLY A 197 -40.37 -8.66 -1.69
N TYR A 198 -40.49 -7.84 -0.65
CA TYR A 198 -39.97 -8.02 0.69
C TYR A 198 -41.01 -8.75 1.55
N THR A 199 -40.61 -9.85 2.21
CA THR A 199 -41.49 -10.61 3.10
C THR A 199 -41.32 -10.12 4.54
N ILE A 200 -42.39 -9.57 5.11
CA ILE A 200 -42.43 -8.87 6.39
C ILE A 200 -43.58 -9.42 7.25
N GLY A 201 -43.35 -9.56 8.55
CA GLY A 201 -44.36 -10.05 9.50
C GLY A 201 -43.90 -11.29 10.27
N PRO A 202 -44.57 -11.59 11.40
CA PRO A 202 -44.25 -12.77 12.19
C PRO A 202 -44.59 -14.04 11.41
N LYS A 203 -44.01 -15.17 11.84
CA LYS A 203 -44.24 -16.47 11.19
C LYS A 203 -45.73 -16.79 11.16
N GLY A 204 -46.30 -16.94 9.95
CA GLY A 204 -47.72 -17.26 9.73
C GLY A 204 -48.60 -16.07 9.37
N GLU A 205 -48.14 -14.83 9.57
CA GLU A 205 -48.84 -13.59 9.17
C GLU A 205 -47.94 -12.75 8.25
N GLU A 206 -47.21 -13.43 7.37
CA GLU A 206 -46.23 -12.81 6.49
C GLU A 206 -46.92 -12.11 5.30
N GLU A 207 -46.59 -10.84 5.10
CA GLU A 207 -47.03 -10.02 3.98
C GLU A 207 -45.87 -9.79 3.01
N GLN A 208 -46.13 -9.84 1.70
CA GLN A 208 -45.13 -9.54 0.67
C GLN A 208 -45.38 -8.15 0.07
N ILE A 209 -44.43 -7.24 0.27
CA ILE A 209 -44.52 -5.84 -0.17
C ILE A 209 -43.48 -5.60 -1.26
N ALA A 210 -43.90 -5.17 -2.45
CA ALA A 210 -42.97 -4.97 -3.58
C ALA A 210 -42.01 -3.79 -3.40
N ASP A 211 -42.50 -2.71 -2.78
CA ASP A 211 -41.77 -1.45 -2.61
C ASP A 211 -41.00 -1.40 -1.29
N PHE A 212 -39.74 -0.97 -1.34
CA PHE A 212 -38.86 -0.93 -0.17
C PHE A 212 -39.31 0.10 0.87
N ALA A 213 -39.74 1.28 0.45
CA ALA A 213 -40.16 2.33 1.38
C ALA A 213 -41.43 1.93 2.13
N LYS A 214 -42.40 1.32 1.43
CA LYS A 214 -43.61 0.77 2.04
C LYS A 214 -43.30 -0.39 2.99
N ALA A 215 -42.39 -1.27 2.59
CA ALA A 215 -41.90 -2.38 3.40
C ALA A 215 -41.24 -1.88 4.71
N LEU A 216 -40.35 -0.89 4.60
CA LEU A 216 -39.70 -0.25 5.74
C LEU A 216 -40.71 0.45 6.66
N GLY A 217 -41.66 1.21 6.09
CA GLY A 217 -42.71 1.89 6.87
C GLY A 217 -43.59 0.89 7.64
N LYS A 218 -43.92 -0.25 7.04
CA LYS A 218 -44.66 -1.33 7.71
C LYS A 218 -43.85 -1.93 8.86
N LEU A 219 -42.56 -2.23 8.64
CA LEU A 219 -41.67 -2.73 9.69
C LEU A 219 -41.55 -1.75 10.87
N GLN A 220 -41.46 -0.45 10.59
CA GLN A 220 -41.40 0.60 11.61
C GLN A 220 -42.70 0.69 12.43
N SER A 221 -43.85 0.34 11.85
CA SER A 221 -45.14 0.31 12.55
C SER A 221 -45.35 -0.92 13.43
N MET A 222 -44.53 -1.97 13.28
CA MET A 222 -44.66 -3.19 14.07
C MET A 222 -44.11 -3.01 15.49
N PRO A 223 -44.76 -3.58 16.52
CA PRO A 223 -44.21 -3.62 17.89
C PRO A 223 -42.84 -4.27 17.95
N VAL A 224 -42.66 -5.36 17.19
CA VAL A 224 -41.38 -6.02 16.93
C VAL A 224 -41.28 -6.23 15.41
N PRO A 225 -40.28 -5.67 14.73
CA PRO A 225 -40.13 -5.83 13.28
C PRO A 225 -39.68 -7.26 12.95
N TYR A 226 -40.36 -7.93 12.02
CA TYR A 226 -40.01 -9.26 11.53
C TYR A 226 -39.85 -9.24 10.00
N TRP A 227 -38.76 -9.80 9.48
CA TRP A 227 -38.57 -9.93 8.03
C TRP A 227 -37.77 -11.18 7.66
N ARG A 228 -37.86 -11.62 6.40
CA ARG A 228 -37.04 -12.72 5.88
C ARG A 228 -35.71 -12.24 5.31
N ARG A 229 -34.66 -13.03 5.53
CA ARG A 229 -33.34 -12.84 4.91
C ARG A 229 -32.60 -14.18 4.77
N PRO A 230 -31.57 -14.27 3.90
CA PRO A 230 -30.69 -15.43 3.87
C PRO A 230 -29.85 -15.52 5.16
N ASN A 231 -29.66 -16.74 5.68
CA ASN A 231 -28.71 -17.06 6.72
C ASN A 231 -27.32 -17.38 6.12
N ALA A 232 -26.33 -17.68 6.96
CA ALA A 232 -24.97 -18.04 6.50
C ALA A 232 -24.92 -19.27 5.57
N GLN A 233 -25.97 -20.11 5.56
CA GLN A 233 -26.12 -21.29 4.71
C GLN A 233 -26.96 -21.00 3.45
N GLY A 234 -27.35 -19.74 3.20
CA GLY A 234 -28.19 -19.33 2.07
C GLY A 234 -29.69 -19.62 2.23
N ASN A 235 -30.11 -20.22 3.36
CA ASN A 235 -31.50 -20.50 3.66
C ASN A 235 -32.22 -19.24 4.18
N TRP A 236 -33.45 -19.02 3.72
CA TRP A 236 -34.21 -17.83 4.09
C TRP A 236 -35.00 -18.06 5.37
N SER A 237 -34.64 -17.36 6.43
CA SER A 237 -35.30 -17.43 7.74
C SER A 237 -35.88 -16.08 8.13
N ILE A 238 -36.95 -16.11 8.92
CA ILE A 238 -37.49 -14.92 9.57
C ILE A 238 -36.56 -14.50 10.70
N VAL A 239 -36.28 -13.21 10.78
CA VAL A 239 -35.52 -12.60 11.86
C VAL A 239 -36.33 -11.50 12.51
N SER A 240 -36.14 -11.32 13.81
CA SER A 240 -36.68 -10.18 14.55
C SER A 240 -35.63 -9.09 14.65
N GLY A 241 -36.07 -7.85 14.47
CA GLY A 241 -35.24 -6.69 14.77
C GLY A 241 -35.25 -6.40 16.25
N ILE A 242 -34.09 -5.98 16.75
CA ILE A 242 -33.96 -5.41 18.07
C ILE A 242 -34.39 -3.96 17.97
N ARG A 243 -35.36 -3.55 18.79
CA ARG A 243 -35.65 -2.14 18.98
C ARG A 243 -34.49 -1.52 19.78
N PRO A 244 -33.90 -0.39 19.35
CA PRO A 244 -33.14 0.42 20.30
C PRO A 244 -34.09 0.80 21.43
N ALA A 245 -33.78 0.44 22.67
CA ALA A 245 -34.53 0.97 23.81
C ALA A 245 -34.41 2.52 23.80
N PRO A 246 -35.46 3.27 24.16
CA PRO A 246 -35.28 4.69 24.43
C PRO A 246 -34.19 4.82 25.51
N ASN A 247 -33.26 5.75 25.30
CA ASN A 247 -32.16 6.05 26.20
C ASN A 247 -32.72 6.54 27.55
N THR A 248 -33.14 5.63 28.42
CA THR A 248 -33.40 5.94 29.84
C THR A 248 -32.05 6.19 30.49
N SER A 249 -31.83 7.45 30.81
CA SER A 249 -30.75 8.03 31.59
C SER A 249 -30.02 7.00 32.46
N VAL A 250 -28.82 6.62 32.06
CA VAL A 250 -27.87 5.99 32.96
C VAL A 250 -27.41 7.07 33.93
N THR A 251 -28.04 7.11 35.10
CA THR A 251 -27.49 7.79 36.27
C THR A 251 -26.12 7.16 36.54
N ASN A 252 -25.06 7.96 36.41
CA ASN A 252 -23.69 7.57 36.74
C ASN A 252 -23.63 6.98 38.15
N ARG A 253 -23.53 5.65 38.26
CA ARG A 253 -23.00 4.99 39.45
C ARG A 253 -21.59 4.52 39.12
N HIS A 254 -20.64 5.13 39.82
CA HIS A 254 -19.24 4.75 39.87
C HIS A 254 -19.04 3.23 39.83
N LEU A 255 -18.39 2.75 38.76
CA LEU A 255 -17.71 1.48 38.77
C LEU A 255 -16.23 1.75 39.03
N THR A 256 -15.84 1.59 40.28
CA THR A 256 -14.44 1.43 40.69
C THR A 256 -13.95 0.12 40.10
N VAL A 257 -13.03 0.19 39.15
CA VAL A 257 -12.33 -0.98 38.60
C VAL A 257 -11.29 -1.41 39.62
N GLN A 258 -11.47 -2.58 40.24
CA GLN A 258 -10.38 -3.26 40.95
C GLN A 258 -9.53 -4.05 39.93
N PRO A 259 -8.19 -4.00 40.01
CA PRO A 259 -7.33 -4.78 39.14
C PRO A 259 -7.29 -6.24 39.57
N THR A 260 -7.60 -7.14 38.64
CA THR A 260 -7.46 -8.60 38.79
C THR A 260 -5.98 -9.00 38.79
N PRO A 261 -5.50 -9.87 39.70
CA PRO A 261 -4.12 -10.36 39.66
C PRO A 261 -3.90 -11.38 38.52
N PRO A 262 -2.67 -11.50 38.00
CA PRO A 262 -2.36 -12.39 36.88
C PRO A 262 -2.43 -13.86 37.29
N ARG A 263 -2.99 -14.69 36.39
CA ARG A 263 -3.07 -16.15 36.53
C ARG A 263 -1.69 -16.78 36.29
N GLU A 264 -1.22 -17.49 37.30
CA GLU A 264 -0.06 -18.36 37.29
C GLU A 264 -0.31 -19.59 36.38
N VAL A 265 0.50 -19.77 35.34
CA VAL A 265 0.45 -20.94 34.45
C VAL A 265 1.49 -21.94 34.93
N ALA A 266 1.02 -23.04 35.52
CA ALA A 266 1.84 -24.18 35.93
C ALA A 266 2.40 -24.93 34.69
N ILE A 267 3.71 -24.93 34.54
CA ILE A 267 4.42 -25.77 33.55
C ILE A 267 4.66 -27.15 34.19
N ARG A 268 3.96 -28.19 33.71
CA ARG A 268 4.35 -29.59 33.91
C ARG A 268 5.25 -30.03 32.76
N GLY A 269 6.47 -30.44 33.09
CA GLY A 269 7.49 -30.91 32.16
C GLY A 269 7.18 -32.28 31.54
N GLY A 270 7.78 -32.54 30.38
CA GLY A 270 7.73 -33.85 29.72
C GLY A 270 8.29 -33.91 28.30
N ALA A 271 9.62 -33.85 28.19
CA ALA A 271 10.48 -34.46 27.17
C ALA A 271 10.36 -34.06 25.68
N VAL A 272 11.37 -33.33 25.17
CA VAL A 272 11.83 -33.43 23.78
C VAL A 272 13.35 -33.69 23.77
N ARG A 273 13.74 -34.72 23.03
CA ARG A 273 15.11 -35.23 22.92
C ARG A 273 16.04 -34.25 22.21
N VAL A 274 17.19 -34.00 22.84
CA VAL A 274 18.34 -33.28 22.29
C VAL A 274 19.13 -34.23 21.39
N TRP A 275 19.31 -33.87 20.12
CA TRP A 275 20.36 -34.42 19.27
C TRP A 275 21.49 -33.41 19.15
N ASN A 276 22.58 -33.71 19.86
CA ASN A 276 23.85 -33.00 19.81
C ASN A 276 24.71 -33.65 18.72
N ARG A 277 25.21 -32.88 17.74
CA ARG A 277 26.36 -33.28 16.92
C ARG A 277 27.42 -32.20 16.97
N ARG A 278 28.52 -32.61 17.60
CA ARG A 278 29.81 -31.95 17.67
C ARG A 278 30.45 -31.80 16.29
N SER A 279 31.13 -30.68 16.12
CA SER A 279 32.24 -30.49 15.16
C SER A 279 33.38 -31.49 15.40
N PRO A 280 34.27 -31.65 14.41
CA PRO A 280 35.69 -31.74 14.73
C PRO A 280 36.53 -30.72 13.95
N HIS A 281 37.54 -30.23 14.68
CA HIS A 281 38.70 -29.47 14.21
C HIS A 281 39.65 -30.27 13.32
N ASN A 282 40.63 -29.52 12.78
CA ASN A 282 42.00 -29.91 12.37
C ASN A 282 42.17 -30.25 10.88
N GLY A 283 43.17 -29.79 10.13
CA GLY A 283 44.31 -28.91 10.39
C GLY A 283 45.15 -28.78 9.10
N SER A 284 45.78 -27.61 8.96
CA SER A 284 47.03 -27.27 8.24
C SER A 284 47.66 -28.22 7.18
N ARG A 285 47.98 -27.62 6.01
CA ARG A 285 49.23 -27.75 5.19
C ARG A 285 49.03 -27.00 3.86
N SER A 286 49.56 -25.80 3.65
CA SER A 286 50.91 -25.46 3.13
C SER A 286 51.38 -26.25 1.89
N ARG A 287 51.50 -25.52 0.76
CA ARG A 287 52.63 -25.42 -0.21
C ARG A 287 52.07 -24.87 -1.54
N LEU A 288 52.48 -23.68 -1.98
CA LEU A 288 53.73 -23.32 -2.69
C LEU A 288 53.85 -23.91 -4.09
N CYS A 289 54.13 -22.99 -5.04
CA CYS A 289 54.74 -23.18 -6.36
C CYS A 289 53.83 -23.81 -7.44
N ASP A 290 53.90 -23.45 -8.72
CA ASP A 290 54.50 -22.33 -9.44
C ASP A 290 54.10 -22.53 -10.91
N HIS A 291 54.16 -21.46 -11.69
CA HIS A 291 54.52 -21.45 -13.10
C HIS A 291 53.67 -22.21 -14.17
N ALA A 292 53.12 -21.35 -15.04
CA ALA A 292 53.54 -21.21 -16.43
C ALA A 292 52.65 -21.82 -17.55
N ARG A 293 52.15 -20.86 -18.33
CA ARG A 293 52.30 -20.70 -19.79
C ARG A 293 51.53 -21.62 -20.75
N ARG A 294 50.87 -20.88 -21.67
CA ARG A 294 50.71 -21.12 -23.12
C ARG A 294 49.79 -22.29 -23.49
N ALA A 295 49.18 -22.36 -24.66
CA ALA A 295 48.78 -21.46 -25.73
C ALA A 295 48.09 -22.39 -26.75
N GLY A 296 47.10 -21.88 -27.48
CA GLY A 296 46.85 -22.30 -28.86
C GLY A 296 45.85 -23.42 -29.15
N ALA A 297 45.11 -23.19 -30.24
CA ALA A 297 44.23 -24.09 -31.00
C ALA A 297 42.91 -24.45 -30.30
N ARG A 298 41.75 -23.98 -30.75
CA ARG A 298 41.20 -23.96 -32.11
C ARG A 298 40.17 -22.86 -32.30
#